data_AF-A0AAU4H711-F1
#
_entry.id   AF-A0AAU4H711-F1
#
_cell.length_a   1.000
_cell.length_b   1.000
_cell.length_c   1.000
_cell.angle_alpha   90.00
_cell.angle_beta   90.00
_cell.angle_gamma   90.00
#
_symmetry.space_group_name_H-M   'P 1'
#
loop_
_entity.id
_entity.type
_entity.pdbx_description
1 polymer ?
#
loop_
_entity_poly.entity_id
_entity_poly.type
_entity_poly.pdbx_seq_one_letter_code
_entity_poly.pdbx_strand_id
1 'polypeptide(L)'
;MKSTTRGTIAAVITAVAAATGAAVATPAAAIGTVPVPVPLEGAESALGMELPKLGGEVPVPMPGSPEGPRYVEGRLIPERAVPQLPVHGGLPGLGLRAPLPHVLGDGFDHVGVSTPASDLRTMAPGLALDVPLTPPNPDNFGLPDLKAPQLGVLAPVLQTVPGADLVTGAGL
;
A
#
# COMPACT_ATOMS: atom_id res chain seq x y z
N MET A 1 -14.36 -43.39 43.71
CA MET A 1 -14.16 -41.96 43.39
C MET A 1 -12.71 -41.75 42.94
N LYS A 2 -12.50 -40.87 41.95
CA LYS A 2 -11.24 -40.33 41.36
C LYS A 2 -10.86 -40.88 39.97
N SER A 3 -11.34 -40.18 38.94
CA SER A 3 -10.68 -40.05 37.64
C SER A 3 -11.04 -38.67 37.07
N THR A 4 -10.44 -37.62 37.62
CA THR A 4 -10.76 -36.23 37.22
C THR A 4 -9.52 -35.34 37.23
N THR A 5 -8.39 -35.88 36.77
CA THR A 5 -7.12 -35.11 36.74
C THR A 5 -6.40 -35.19 35.40
N ARG A 6 -6.72 -36.17 34.53
CA ARG A 6 -6.03 -36.33 33.24
C ARG A 6 -6.72 -35.62 32.07
N GLY A 7 -8.03 -35.35 32.16
CA GLY A 7 -8.78 -34.66 31.09
C GLY A 7 -8.51 -33.15 31.02
N THR A 8 -8.28 -32.51 32.16
CA THR A 8 -8.10 -31.05 32.26
C THR A 8 -6.74 -30.58 31.74
N ILE A 9 -5.69 -31.40 31.85
CA ILE A 9 -4.37 -31.04 31.31
C ILE A 9 -4.36 -31.12 29.79
N ALA A 10 -5.03 -32.12 29.21
CA ALA A 10 -5.16 -32.23 27.76
C ALA A 10 -5.92 -31.03 27.17
N ALA A 11 -7.04 -30.63 27.78
CA ALA A 11 -7.81 -29.46 27.34
C ALA A 11 -7.02 -28.14 27.45
N VAL A 12 -6.21 -27.97 28.50
CA VAL A 12 -5.37 -26.77 28.67
C VAL A 12 -4.23 -26.74 27.65
N ILE A 13 -3.59 -27.87 27.34
CA ILE A 13 -2.52 -27.92 26.34
C ILE A 13 -3.07 -27.67 24.93
N THR A 14 -4.28 -28.16 24.60
CA THR A 14 -4.93 -27.86 23.32
C THR A 14 -5.40 -26.40 23.24
N ALA A 15 -5.87 -25.81 24.35
CA ALA A 15 -6.26 -24.40 24.40
C ALA A 15 -5.05 -23.46 24.29
N VAL A 16 -3.90 -23.80 24.88
CA VAL A 16 -2.66 -23.00 24.74
C VAL A 16 -2.08 -23.10 23.32
N ALA A 17 -2.19 -24.25 22.64
CA ALA A 17 -1.79 -24.39 21.25
C ALA A 17 -2.73 -23.65 20.26
N ALA A 18 -4.03 -23.58 20.56
CA ALA A 18 -4.98 -22.81 19.76
C ALA A 18 -4.87 -21.29 20.00
N ALA A 19 -4.59 -20.87 21.25
CA ALA A 19 -4.40 -19.46 21.59
C ALA A 19 -3.08 -18.88 21.07
N THR A 20 -2.03 -19.69 20.92
CA THR A 20 -0.79 -19.27 20.23
C THR A 20 -0.85 -19.49 18.71
N GLY A 21 -1.74 -20.36 18.22
CA GLY A 21 -1.95 -20.60 16.78
C GLY A 21 -2.93 -19.63 16.09
N ALA A 22 -3.79 -18.96 16.84
CA ALA A 22 -4.74 -17.94 16.32
C ALA A 22 -4.22 -16.50 16.47
N ALA A 23 -3.18 -16.28 17.28
CA ALA A 23 -2.46 -15.02 17.36
C ALA A 23 -1.30 -15.05 16.35
N VAL A 24 -1.44 -14.29 15.27
CA VAL A 24 -0.37 -13.93 14.33
C VAL A 24 0.08 -15.05 13.36
N ALA A 25 -0.87 -15.54 12.56
CA ALA A 25 -0.57 -16.17 11.28
C ALA A 25 -1.19 -15.38 10.12
N THR A 26 -1.05 -14.06 10.11
CA THR A 26 -1.02 -13.34 8.84
C THR A 26 0.34 -13.65 8.20
N PRO A 27 0.39 -14.16 6.96
CA PRO A 27 1.65 -14.49 6.31
C PRO A 27 2.45 -13.20 6.06
N ALA A 28 3.28 -12.81 7.01
CA ALA A 28 4.19 -11.66 6.97
C ALA A 28 5.39 -11.87 6.01
N ALA A 29 5.27 -12.77 5.03
CA ALA A 29 6.35 -13.16 4.13
C ALA A 29 6.10 -12.81 2.66
N ALA A 30 4.97 -12.20 2.28
CA ALA A 30 4.65 -11.98 0.87
C ALA A 30 3.98 -10.64 0.50
N ILE A 31 3.68 -9.75 1.45
CA ILE A 31 2.96 -8.51 1.16
C ILE A 31 3.78 -7.35 1.72
N GLY A 32 4.08 -6.35 0.89
CA GLY A 32 4.84 -5.16 1.27
C GLY A 32 4.10 -4.22 2.22
N THR A 33 3.32 -4.74 3.17
CA THR A 33 2.43 -4.01 4.08
C THR A 33 2.62 -4.47 5.52
N VAL A 34 2.52 -3.53 6.46
CA VAL A 34 2.61 -3.78 7.92
C VAL A 34 1.22 -3.59 8.54
N PRO A 35 0.65 -4.61 9.21
CA PRO A 35 -0.64 -4.48 9.89
C PRO A 35 -0.51 -3.60 11.14
N VAL A 36 -1.44 -2.67 11.33
CA VAL A 36 -1.52 -1.75 12.47
C VAL A 36 -2.90 -1.88 13.13
N PRO A 37 -3.02 -2.57 14.28
CA PRO A 37 -4.26 -2.64 15.03
C PRO A 37 -4.52 -1.33 15.79
N VAL A 38 -5.78 -0.90 15.87
CA VAL A 38 -6.19 0.24 16.72
C VAL A 38 -6.78 -0.29 18.02
N PRO A 39 -6.19 0.03 19.20
CA PRO A 39 -6.66 -0.49 20.48
C PRO A 39 -7.94 0.23 20.92
N LEU A 40 -9.08 -0.44 20.85
CA LEU A 40 -10.40 0.09 21.24
C LEU A 40 -10.91 -0.53 22.55
N GLU A 41 -10.17 -1.48 23.13
CA GLU A 41 -10.57 -2.27 24.30
C GLU A 41 -10.79 -1.42 25.56
N GLY A 42 -10.05 -0.31 25.68
CA GLY A 42 -10.21 0.64 26.78
C GLY A 42 -11.54 1.41 26.73
N ALA A 43 -12.04 1.69 25.53
CA ALA A 43 -13.33 2.37 25.33
C ALA A 43 -14.50 1.40 25.51
N GLU A 44 -14.36 0.14 25.08
CA GLU A 44 -15.34 -0.93 25.33
C GLU A 44 -15.57 -1.14 26.82
N SER A 45 -14.48 -1.22 27.59
CA SER A 45 -14.53 -1.41 29.04
C SER A 45 -15.19 -0.23 29.77
N ALA A 46 -15.07 0.98 29.24
CA ALA A 46 -15.66 2.19 29.83
C ALA A 46 -17.14 2.39 29.45
N LEU A 47 -17.52 2.01 28.23
CA LEU A 47 -18.88 2.17 27.70
C LEU A 47 -19.78 0.95 27.94
N GLY A 48 -19.22 -0.19 28.35
CA GLY A 48 -19.97 -1.41 28.66
C GLY A 48 -20.66 -2.04 27.44
N MET A 49 -20.19 -1.73 26.24
CA MET A 49 -20.70 -2.23 24.97
C MET A 49 -19.55 -2.70 24.07
N GLU A 50 -19.81 -3.68 23.20
CA GLU A 50 -18.86 -4.05 22.14
C GLU A 50 -18.74 -2.92 21.13
N LEU A 51 -17.51 -2.50 20.83
CA LEU A 51 -17.20 -1.49 19.83
C LEU A 51 -16.74 -2.15 18.52
N PRO A 52 -16.88 -1.46 17.39
CA PRO A 52 -16.41 -1.98 16.12
C PRO A 52 -14.87 -2.13 16.12
N LYS A 53 -14.36 -3.24 15.58
CA LYS A 53 -12.90 -3.45 15.42
C LYS A 53 -12.39 -2.67 14.21
N LEU A 54 -11.27 -1.96 14.38
CA LEU A 54 -10.60 -1.19 13.34
C LEU A 54 -9.15 -1.67 13.15
N GLY A 55 -8.82 -2.09 11.93
CA GLY A 55 -7.47 -2.47 11.54
C GLY A 55 -7.01 -1.68 10.31
N GLY A 56 -5.74 -1.28 10.29
CA GLY A 56 -5.10 -0.63 9.14
C GLY A 56 -3.95 -1.47 8.59
N GLU A 57 -3.63 -1.27 7.31
CA GLU A 57 -2.43 -1.82 6.67
C GLU A 57 -1.60 -0.67 6.10
N VAL A 58 -0.31 -0.60 6.45
CA VAL A 58 0.58 0.47 5.96
C VAL A 58 1.58 -0.10 4.95
N PRO A 59 1.52 0.30 3.67
CA PRO A 59 2.45 -0.16 2.64
C PRO A 59 3.81 0.54 2.72
N VAL A 60 4.86 -0.18 2.38
CA VAL A 60 6.23 0.34 2.36
C VAL A 60 6.60 0.80 0.94
N PRO A 61 6.96 2.08 0.73
CA PRO A 61 7.39 2.56 -0.57
C PRO A 61 8.79 2.02 -0.93
N MET A 62 8.93 1.51 -2.14
CA MET A 62 10.17 0.98 -2.71
C MET A 62 10.53 1.75 -4.00
N PRO A 63 11.68 2.44 -4.03
CA PRO A 63 12.21 3.03 -5.26
C PRO A 63 12.55 1.95 -6.29
N GLY A 64 12.17 2.20 -7.55
CA GLY A 64 12.57 1.42 -8.71
C GLY A 64 13.82 1.98 -9.39
N SER A 65 14.21 1.37 -10.51
CA SER A 65 15.31 1.88 -11.33
C SER A 65 14.84 3.04 -12.22
N PRO A 66 15.52 4.20 -12.23
CA PRO A 66 15.19 5.29 -13.14
C PRO A 66 15.40 4.86 -14.59
N GLU A 67 14.55 5.37 -15.47
CA GLU A 67 14.73 5.18 -16.91
C GLU A 67 15.90 6.04 -17.41
N GLY A 68 16.79 5.41 -18.19
CA GLY A 68 18.00 6.05 -18.70
C GLY A 68 17.76 7.25 -19.62
N PRO A 69 18.84 7.98 -19.95
CA PRO A 69 18.77 9.16 -20.80
C PRO A 69 18.23 8.82 -22.19
N ARG A 70 17.29 9.63 -22.68
CA ARG A 70 16.77 9.55 -24.05
C ARG A 70 17.31 10.72 -24.86
N TYR A 71 18.11 10.41 -25.87
CA TYR A 71 18.62 11.40 -26.82
C TYR A 71 17.57 11.61 -27.90
N VAL A 72 17.29 12.88 -28.19
CA VAL A 72 16.30 13.30 -29.20
C VAL A 72 17.02 14.16 -30.22
N GLU A 73 16.69 13.96 -31.49
CA GLU A 73 17.25 14.75 -32.58
C GLU A 73 16.97 16.25 -32.37
N GLY A 74 17.96 17.10 -32.65
CA GLY A 74 17.85 18.54 -32.47
C GLY A 74 18.12 19.06 -31.05
N ARG A 75 18.41 18.17 -30.09
CA ARG A 75 18.82 18.52 -28.73
C ARG A 75 20.22 17.99 -28.43
N LEU A 76 21.01 18.78 -27.72
CA LEU A 76 22.35 18.36 -27.30
C LEU A 76 22.36 17.69 -25.92
N ILE A 77 21.32 17.95 -25.13
CA ILE A 77 21.11 17.30 -23.82
C ILE A 77 19.98 16.26 -23.97
N PRO A 78 20.09 15.10 -23.31
CA PRO A 78 18.98 14.16 -23.22
C PRO A 78 17.69 14.81 -22.71
N GLU A 79 16.56 14.40 -23.25
CA GLU A 79 15.24 14.89 -22.84
C GLU A 79 14.96 14.70 -21.34
N ARG A 80 15.63 13.73 -20.71
CA ARG A 80 15.55 13.41 -19.28
C ARG A 80 16.87 13.72 -18.58
N ALA A 81 17.23 15.01 -18.51
CA ALA A 81 18.44 15.46 -17.83
C ALA A 81 18.41 15.09 -16.33
N VAL A 82 17.25 15.20 -15.69
CA VAL A 82 16.95 14.52 -14.42
C VAL A 82 15.87 13.47 -14.71
N PRO A 83 16.20 12.17 -14.65
CA PRO A 83 15.25 11.12 -14.96
C PRO A 83 14.16 11.05 -13.90
N GLN A 84 12.96 10.66 -14.33
CA GLN A 84 11.90 10.31 -13.39
C GLN A 84 12.26 9.01 -12.67
N LEU A 85 12.05 8.98 -11.35
CA LEU A 85 12.27 7.80 -10.52
C LEU A 85 10.94 7.07 -10.32
N PRO A 86 10.80 5.82 -10.77
CA PRO A 86 9.65 5.02 -10.40
C PRO A 86 9.66 4.77 -8.90
N VAL A 87 8.53 4.97 -8.25
CA VAL A 87 8.33 4.60 -6.85
C VAL A 87 7.11 3.69 -6.80
N HIS A 88 7.34 2.45 -6.38
CA HIS A 88 6.29 1.49 -6.08
C HIS A 88 5.93 1.62 -4.62
N GLY A 89 4.65 1.50 -4.30
CA GLY A 89 4.18 1.47 -2.92
C GLY A 89 2.77 0.90 -2.91
N GLY A 90 2.01 1.24 -1.88
CA GLY A 90 0.60 0.90 -1.82
C GLY A 90 -0.25 2.05 -1.30
N LEU A 91 -1.55 1.93 -1.48
CA LEU A 91 -2.56 2.61 -0.69
C LEU A 91 -2.81 1.78 0.58
N PRO A 92 -3.00 2.45 1.72
CA PRO A 92 -3.25 1.77 2.97
C PRO A 92 -4.58 1.01 2.92
N GLY A 93 -4.58 -0.16 3.56
CA GLY A 93 -5.80 -0.94 3.77
C GLY A 93 -6.52 -0.50 5.04
N LEU A 94 -7.83 -0.71 5.08
CA LEU A 94 -8.69 -0.42 6.22
C LEU A 94 -9.78 -1.49 6.34
N GLY A 95 -9.94 -2.03 7.54
CA GLY A 95 -11.01 -2.97 7.88
C GLY A 95 -11.82 -2.44 9.05
N LEU A 96 -13.13 -2.34 8.86
CA LEU A 96 -14.08 -1.99 9.92
C LEU A 96 -15.10 -3.13 10.05
N ARG A 97 -15.25 -3.66 11.26
CA ARG A 97 -16.25 -4.70 11.58
C ARG A 97 -17.12 -4.27 12.73
N ALA A 98 -18.43 -4.34 12.55
CA ALA A 98 -19.42 -4.00 13.57
C ALA A 98 -20.26 -5.25 13.93
N PRO A 99 -20.52 -5.50 15.22
CA PRO A 99 -21.43 -6.56 15.66
C PRO A 99 -22.84 -6.33 15.12
N LEU A 100 -23.52 -7.41 14.74
CA LEU A 100 -24.95 -7.41 14.41
C LEU A 100 -25.74 -8.13 15.50
N PRO A 101 -26.93 -7.64 15.87
CA PRO A 101 -27.84 -8.42 16.70
C PRO A 101 -28.36 -9.63 15.91
N HIS A 102 -28.55 -10.78 16.58
CA HIS A 102 -28.94 -12.10 16.03
C HIS A 102 -30.33 -12.15 15.34
N VAL A 103 -30.88 -11.00 14.94
CA VAL A 103 -32.19 -10.86 14.29
C VAL A 103 -32.18 -11.29 12.81
N LEU A 104 -31.00 -11.43 12.19
CA LEU A 104 -30.85 -11.85 10.78
C LEU A 104 -30.69 -13.37 10.58
N GLY A 105 -30.68 -14.17 11.67
CA GLY A 105 -30.53 -15.63 11.63
C GLY A 105 -29.17 -16.12 12.14
N ASP A 106 -29.09 -17.41 12.48
CA ASP A 106 -27.88 -18.05 13.01
C ASP A 106 -26.77 -18.08 11.93
N GLY A 107 -25.74 -17.25 12.10
CA GLY A 107 -24.57 -17.20 11.20
C GLY A 107 -24.11 -15.81 10.77
N PHE A 108 -24.83 -14.74 11.13
CA PHE A 108 -24.47 -13.35 10.84
C PHE A 108 -24.25 -12.55 12.12
N ASP A 109 -23.04 -12.65 12.67
CA ASP A 109 -22.69 -11.99 13.94
C ASP A 109 -22.03 -10.63 13.72
N HIS A 110 -21.52 -10.38 12.51
CA HIS A 110 -20.94 -9.08 12.14
C HIS A 110 -21.19 -8.70 10.68
N VAL A 111 -21.17 -7.40 10.45
CA VAL A 111 -21.05 -6.78 9.13
C VAL A 111 -19.79 -5.93 9.10
N GLY A 112 -19.09 -5.91 7.98
CA GLY A 112 -17.91 -5.10 7.83
C GLY A 112 -17.69 -4.58 6.42
N VAL A 113 -16.86 -3.54 6.37
CA VAL A 113 -16.28 -3.01 5.14
C VAL A 113 -14.79 -3.29 5.21
N SER A 114 -14.26 -3.86 4.13
CA SER A 114 -12.84 -4.15 3.99
C SER A 114 -12.32 -3.51 2.72
N THR A 115 -11.37 -2.58 2.85
CA THR A 115 -10.60 -2.04 1.73
C THR A 115 -9.18 -2.60 1.87
N PRO A 116 -8.80 -3.65 1.14
CA PRO A 116 -7.46 -4.20 1.23
C PRO A 116 -6.42 -3.18 0.75
N ALA A 117 -5.18 -3.27 1.27
CA ALA A 117 -4.09 -2.48 0.72
C ALA A 117 -3.98 -2.73 -0.80
N SER A 118 -3.88 -1.65 -1.57
CA SER A 118 -3.88 -1.69 -3.03
C SER A 118 -2.54 -1.21 -3.56
N ASP A 119 -2.05 -1.76 -4.67
CA ASP A 119 -0.79 -1.30 -5.25
C ASP A 119 -0.89 0.15 -5.76
N LEU A 120 0.19 0.91 -5.56
CA LEU A 120 0.36 2.27 -6.07
C LEU A 120 1.66 2.33 -6.88
N ARG A 121 1.56 2.70 -8.15
CA ARG A 121 2.72 2.97 -9.01
C ARG A 121 2.79 4.46 -9.27
N THR A 122 3.93 5.06 -8.95
CA THR A 122 4.16 6.48 -9.17
C THR A 122 5.46 6.74 -9.90
N MET A 123 5.51 7.86 -10.63
CA MET A 123 6.73 8.42 -11.18
C MET A 123 7.02 9.75 -10.49
N ALA A 124 8.21 9.89 -9.92
CA ALA A 124 8.67 11.17 -9.40
C ALA A 124 8.79 12.21 -10.52
N PRO A 125 8.67 13.52 -10.22
CA PRO A 125 8.92 14.57 -11.19
C PRO A 125 10.31 14.44 -11.82
N GLY A 126 10.42 14.79 -13.09
CA GLY A 126 11.69 14.82 -13.83
C GLY A 126 11.95 16.20 -14.42
N LEU A 127 13.16 16.42 -14.94
CA LEU A 127 13.53 17.67 -15.58
C LEU A 127 14.13 17.43 -16.97
N ALA A 128 13.71 18.25 -17.91
CA ALA A 128 14.26 18.36 -19.25
C ALA A 128 14.99 19.69 -19.38
N LEU A 129 16.25 19.67 -19.81
CA LEU A 129 17.03 20.87 -20.10
C LEU A 129 17.51 20.79 -21.53
N ASP A 130 17.54 21.92 -22.22
CA ASP A 130 18.17 22.02 -23.53
C ASP A 130 19.02 23.29 -23.61
N VAL A 131 20.14 23.16 -24.29
CA VAL A 131 21.14 24.22 -24.42
C VAL A 131 20.80 25.13 -25.60
N PRO A 132 21.24 26.39 -25.56
CA PRO A 132 20.88 27.42 -26.54
C PRO A 132 21.61 27.27 -27.88
N LEU A 133 21.82 26.05 -28.37
CA LEU A 133 22.49 25.78 -29.64
C LEU A 133 21.62 24.93 -30.57
N THR A 134 21.61 25.28 -31.86
CA THR A 134 21.01 24.45 -32.91
C THR A 134 21.96 23.33 -33.33
N PRO A 135 21.49 22.35 -34.14
CA PRO A 135 22.38 21.47 -34.87
C PRO A 135 23.33 22.26 -35.80
N PRO A 136 24.46 21.68 -36.24
CA PRO A 136 25.35 22.28 -37.22
C PRO A 136 24.59 22.81 -38.44
N ASN A 137 24.73 24.10 -38.74
CA ASN A 137 24.01 24.74 -39.83
C ASN A 137 24.90 24.83 -41.09
N PRO A 138 24.55 24.18 -42.22
CA PRO A 138 25.35 24.24 -43.45
C PRO A 138 25.45 25.67 -44.04
N ASP A 139 24.44 26.51 -43.80
CA ASP A 139 24.41 27.90 -44.27
C ASP A 139 25.31 28.83 -43.44
N ASN A 140 25.80 28.36 -42.29
CA ASN A 140 26.71 29.07 -41.38
C ASN A 140 28.05 28.32 -41.23
N PHE A 141 28.60 27.81 -42.34
CA PHE A 141 29.86 27.07 -42.37
C PHE A 141 29.91 25.85 -41.42
N GLY A 142 28.75 25.23 -41.14
CA GLY A 142 28.62 24.13 -40.19
C GLY A 142 28.63 24.57 -38.71
N LEU A 143 28.70 25.87 -38.43
CA LEU A 143 28.60 26.39 -37.05
C LEU A 143 27.13 26.32 -36.57
N PRO A 144 26.90 25.95 -35.30
CA PRO A 144 25.59 26.08 -34.67
C PRO A 144 25.15 27.54 -34.54
N ASP A 145 23.85 27.78 -34.68
CA ASP A 145 23.21 29.05 -34.35
C ASP A 145 22.73 29.05 -32.89
N LEU A 146 22.44 30.25 -32.38
CA LEU A 146 21.85 30.42 -31.06
C LEU A 146 20.33 30.23 -31.12
N LYS A 147 19.79 29.44 -30.18
CA LYS A 147 18.36 29.33 -29.91
C LYS A 147 18.07 29.66 -28.45
N ALA A 148 16.81 29.94 -28.11
CA ALA A 148 16.42 30.10 -26.71
C ALA A 148 16.69 28.79 -25.92
N PRO A 149 17.17 28.85 -24.68
CA PRO A 149 17.27 27.67 -23.83
C PRO A 149 15.86 27.18 -23.46
N GLN A 150 15.69 25.87 -23.30
CA GLN A 150 14.43 25.27 -22.86
C GLN A 150 14.60 24.56 -21.52
N LEU A 151 13.66 24.79 -20.61
CA LEU A 151 13.51 24.06 -19.36
C LEU A 151 12.10 23.47 -19.31
N GLY A 152 12.00 22.17 -19.07
CA GLY A 152 10.74 21.45 -18.92
C GLY A 152 10.69 20.70 -17.59
N VAL A 153 9.52 20.72 -16.95
CA VAL A 153 9.22 19.87 -15.79
C VAL A 153 8.34 18.72 -16.28
N LEU A 154 8.79 17.50 -16.05
CA LEU A 154 8.03 16.30 -16.37
C LEU A 154 7.09 16.00 -15.22
N ALA A 155 5.78 16.04 -15.49
CA ALA A 155 4.74 15.83 -14.49
C ALA A 155 4.85 14.42 -13.87
N PRO A 156 4.55 14.28 -12.56
CA PRO A 156 4.46 12.98 -11.93
C PRO A 156 3.26 12.21 -12.49
N VAL A 157 3.37 10.89 -12.50
CA VAL A 157 2.29 9.97 -12.88
C VAL A 157 1.88 9.17 -11.65
N LEU A 158 0.59 8.94 -11.46
CA LEU A 158 0.03 8.12 -10.38
C LEU A 158 -0.97 7.11 -10.95
N GLN A 159 -0.78 5.84 -10.65
CA GLN A 159 -1.63 4.74 -11.09
C GLN A 159 -1.93 3.78 -9.93
N THR A 160 -3.20 3.42 -9.78
CA THR A 160 -3.70 2.51 -8.75
C THR A 160 -5.03 1.90 -9.18
N VAL A 161 -5.39 0.76 -8.60
CA VAL A 161 -6.68 0.09 -8.78
C VAL A 161 -7.25 -0.21 -7.38
N PRO A 162 -8.00 0.73 -6.77
CA PRO A 162 -8.51 0.54 -5.43
C PRO A 162 -9.75 -0.39 -5.43
N GLY A 163 -9.83 -1.25 -4.43
CA GLY A 163 -10.96 -2.15 -4.20
C GLY A 163 -11.63 -1.92 -2.85
N ALA A 164 -12.89 -2.35 -2.73
CA ALA A 164 -13.66 -2.35 -1.49
C ALA A 164 -14.64 -3.52 -1.49
N ASP A 165 -14.63 -4.28 -0.40
CA ASP A 165 -15.48 -5.45 -0.19
C ASP A 165 -16.42 -5.24 0.99
N LEU A 166 -17.63 -5.76 0.87
CA LEU A 166 -18.54 -5.94 2.00
C LEU A 166 -18.41 -7.37 2.52
N VAL A 167 -18.18 -7.49 3.82
CA VAL A 167 -17.96 -8.78 4.48
C VAL A 167 -19.01 -9.01 5.56
N THR A 168 -19.46 -10.26 5.65
CA THR A 168 -20.37 -10.74 6.69
C THR A 168 -19.92 -12.12 7.15
N GLY A 169 -20.04 -12.44 8.42
CA GLY A 169 -19.64 -13.76 8.92
C GLY A 169 -20.06 -14.04 10.36
N ALA A 170 -19.72 -15.25 10.81
CA ALA A 170 -19.94 -15.72 12.18
C ALA A 170 -18.73 -15.41 13.08
N GLY A 171 -18.99 -15.08 14.34
CA GLY A 171 -18.01 -14.72 15.37
C GLY A 171 -17.38 -13.32 15.22
N LEU A 172 -16.76 -12.82 16.30
CA LEU A 172 -15.97 -11.57 16.34
C LEU A 172 -14.55 -11.80 16.85
#